data_AF-A0A2E2D067-F1
#
_entry.id   AF-A0A2E2D067-F1
#
_cell.length_a   1.000
_cell.length_b   1.000
_cell.length_c   1.000
_cell.angle_alpha   90.00
_cell.angle_beta   90.00
_cell.angle_gamma   90.00
#
_symmetry.space_group_name_H-M   'P 1'
#
loop_
_entity.id
_entity.type
_entity.pdbx_description
1 polymer ?
#
loop_
_entity_poly.entity_id
_entity_poly.type
_entity_poly.pdbx_seq_one_letter_code
_entity_poly.pdbx_strand_id
1 'polypeptide(L)'
;MIDKSALSRGLAVVVSGLTCVGIQGGAAVAEQGAEASLLGQVLENATYESKTVMTAFPRAVHQADSSGIEDEPVEAWTHLSLDSTTFLDDYWTFGLGVEALASTYRGAERGAFSAPGVRKGHGRYVDLSRMTLSYLGDTVEVLAGKDAIPIGLAEIYSPTDLYGAENTANPQQPVDYGVWQLRTDLYVGSDRLTGIILPIEESAPGPAEHSRWNGPNGSGGSDFANLNITGLPLGISPEIVDDYRDSTPSNWSYLLQYKGT
;
A
#
# COMPACT_ATOMS: atom_id res chain seq x y z
N MET A 1 -23.57 16.37 -24.63
CA MET A 1 -23.91 17.24 -23.48
C MET A 1 -23.55 16.44 -22.24
N ILE A 2 -22.36 16.68 -21.68
CA ILE A 2 -21.83 15.88 -20.56
C ILE A 2 -22.58 16.33 -19.31
N ASP A 3 -23.33 15.42 -18.71
CA ASP A 3 -24.02 15.66 -17.45
C ASP A 3 -22.97 15.81 -16.34
N LYS A 4 -22.77 17.05 -15.89
CA LYS A 4 -21.81 17.41 -14.85
C LYS A 4 -22.30 17.03 -13.44
N SER A 5 -23.41 16.29 -13.30
CA SER A 5 -23.98 15.91 -12.01
C SER A 5 -23.32 14.69 -11.33
N ALA A 6 -22.42 13.97 -12.03
CA ALA A 6 -21.82 12.75 -11.51
C ALA A 6 -20.59 12.95 -10.59
N LEU A 7 -20.07 14.16 -10.43
CA LEU A 7 -18.77 14.39 -9.75
C LEU A 7 -18.83 15.10 -8.40
N SER A 8 -20.00 15.27 -7.79
CA SER A 8 -20.05 15.70 -6.39
C SER A 8 -21.28 15.11 -5.73
N ARG A 9 -21.10 14.27 -4.71
CA ARG A 9 -22.07 14.03 -3.61
C ARG A 9 -21.59 12.92 -2.67
N GLY A 10 -20.50 13.19 -1.97
CA GLY A 10 -20.20 12.54 -0.70
C GLY A 10 -19.83 13.64 0.28
N LEU A 11 -20.63 13.87 1.32
CA LEU A 11 -20.19 14.67 2.45
C LEU A 11 -19.37 13.74 3.34
N ALA A 12 -18.07 13.67 3.10
CA ALA A 12 -17.14 13.00 4.01
C ALA A 12 -16.94 13.92 5.23
N VAL A 13 -17.60 13.60 6.34
CA VAL A 13 -17.24 14.20 7.63
C VAL A 13 -16.08 13.37 8.17
N VAL A 14 -14.85 13.75 7.80
CA VAL A 14 -13.64 13.13 8.34
C VAL A 14 -13.41 13.73 9.72
N VAL A 15 -13.78 13.00 10.77
CA VAL A 15 -13.27 13.28 12.12
C VAL A 15 -11.94 12.55 12.25
N SER A 16 -10.88 13.14 11.73
CA SER A 16 -9.52 12.64 11.91
C SER A 16 -9.02 13.04 13.30
N GLY A 17 -9.07 12.11 14.24
CA GLY A 17 -8.28 12.21 15.46
C GLY A 17 -6.87 11.74 15.16
N LEU A 18 -5.94 12.66 14.91
CA LEU A 18 -4.51 12.34 14.88
C LEU A 18 -4.01 12.34 16.32
N THR A 19 -3.91 11.17 16.94
CA THR A 19 -3.14 11.03 18.18
C THR A 19 -1.75 10.54 17.82
N CYS A 20 -0.82 11.47 17.64
CA CYS A 20 0.62 11.17 17.74
C CYS A 20 0.90 10.87 19.21
N VAL A 21 0.75 9.60 19.62
CA VAL A 21 1.24 9.18 20.93
C VAL A 21 2.72 8.91 20.78
N GLY A 22 3.52 9.98 20.88
CA GLY A 22 4.93 9.84 21.21
C GLY A 22 5.01 9.32 22.64
N ILE A 23 5.01 8.00 22.82
CA ILE A 23 5.42 7.42 24.09
C ILE A 23 6.92 7.65 24.16
N GLN A 24 7.35 8.78 24.74
CA GLN A 24 8.65 8.84 25.37
C GLN A 24 8.60 7.83 26.52
N GLY A 25 8.97 6.59 26.22
CA GLY A 25 8.97 5.46 27.13
C GLY A 25 10.01 5.65 28.23
N GLY A 26 9.69 6.50 29.21
CA GLY A 26 10.30 6.44 30.52
C GLY A 26 9.74 5.24 31.28
N ALA A 27 10.27 4.04 31.02
CA ALA A 27 10.11 2.90 31.90
C ALA A 27 11.48 2.51 32.44
N ALA A 28 11.92 3.22 33.48
CA ALA A 28 12.92 2.68 34.39
C ALA A 28 12.33 1.43 35.04
N VAL A 29 12.88 0.25 34.71
CA VAL A 29 13.60 -0.67 35.60
C VAL A 29 13.76 -1.98 34.81
N ALA A 30 14.95 -2.17 34.21
CA ALA A 30 15.51 -3.49 34.00
C ALA A 30 17.02 -3.41 34.28
N GLU A 31 17.49 -4.39 35.01
CA GLU A 31 18.79 -4.48 35.65
C GLU A 31 19.98 -4.38 34.69
N GLN A 32 21.11 -4.00 35.31
CA GLN A 32 22.48 -4.03 34.82
C GLN A 32 22.78 -5.15 33.79
N GLY A 33 23.31 -4.74 32.63
CA GLY A 33 24.37 -5.51 31.95
C GLY A 33 24.00 -6.39 30.76
N ALA A 34 22.86 -6.19 30.10
CA ALA A 34 22.55 -6.86 28.83
C ALA A 34 22.54 -5.85 27.67
N GLU A 35 23.28 -6.15 26.59
CA GLU A 35 23.15 -5.42 25.33
C GLU A 35 21.67 -5.42 24.90
N ALA A 36 21.13 -4.24 24.57
CA ALA A 36 19.73 -4.11 24.19
C ALA A 36 19.47 -4.98 22.95
N SER A 37 18.55 -5.95 23.07
CA SER A 37 18.16 -6.80 21.93
C SER A 37 17.64 -5.95 20.76
N LEU A 38 17.85 -6.41 19.52
CA LEU A 38 17.35 -5.72 18.31
C LEU A 38 15.87 -5.35 18.42
N LEU A 39 15.04 -6.24 18.94
CA LEU A 39 13.61 -5.98 19.13
C LEU A 39 13.36 -4.84 20.12
N GLY A 40 14.13 -4.75 21.19
CA GLY A 40 14.06 -3.64 22.14
C GLY A 40 14.39 -2.31 21.48
N GLN A 41 15.49 -2.27 20.71
CA GLN A 41 15.91 -1.05 19.98
C GLN A 41 14.89 -0.63 18.91
N VAL A 42 14.29 -1.61 18.22
CA VAL A 42 13.22 -1.35 17.24
C VAL A 42 12.00 -0.73 17.93
N LEU A 43 11.58 -1.26 19.08
CA LEU A 43 10.42 -0.74 19.81
C LEU A 43 10.69 0.64 20.44
N GLU A 44 11.91 0.91 20.88
CA GLU A 44 12.33 2.20 21.43
C GLU A 44 12.35 3.30 20.35
N ASN A 45 12.77 2.97 19.12
CA ASN A 45 12.82 3.91 18.00
C ASN A 45 11.52 3.97 17.19
N ALA A 46 10.50 3.19 17.56
CA ALA A 46 9.26 3.11 16.81
C ALA A 46 8.42 4.38 16.96
N THR A 47 7.96 4.89 15.82
CA THR A 47 6.91 5.89 15.72
C THR A 47 5.58 5.19 15.52
N TYR A 48 4.59 5.58 16.34
CA TYR A 48 3.24 5.03 16.27
C TYR A 48 2.27 6.11 15.80
N GLU A 49 1.46 5.79 14.81
CA GLU A 49 0.33 6.63 14.41
C GLU A 49 -0.95 5.81 14.44
N SER A 50 -1.96 6.33 15.14
CA SER A 50 -3.30 5.76 15.12
C SER A 50 -4.23 6.74 14.42
N LYS A 51 -4.94 6.25 13.41
CA LYS A 51 -5.93 6.99 12.64
C LYS A 51 -7.25 6.25 12.68
N THR A 52 -8.29 6.91 13.18
CA THR A 52 -9.66 6.40 13.12
C THR A 52 -10.50 7.32 12.25
N VAL A 53 -11.23 6.73 11.31
CA VAL A 53 -12.11 7.42 10.38
C VAL A 53 -13.48 6.78 10.46
N MET A 54 -14.52 7.62 10.54
CA MET A 54 -15.90 7.20 10.46
C MET A 54 -16.54 7.88 9.26
N THR A 55 -17.06 7.09 8.32
CA THR A 55 -17.70 7.58 7.11
C THR A 55 -19.17 7.22 7.14
N ALA A 56 -20.05 8.22 6.94
CA ALA A 56 -21.49 8.00 6.81
C ALA A 56 -21.92 8.10 5.35
N PHE A 57 -22.75 7.15 4.93
CA PHE A 57 -23.31 7.02 3.59
C PHE A 57 -24.82 7.24 3.66
N PRO A 58 -25.30 8.50 3.54
CA PRO A 58 -26.70 8.85 3.78
C PRO A 58 -27.66 8.34 2.70
N ARG A 59 -27.13 7.76 1.61
CA ARG A 59 -27.91 7.17 0.52
C ARG A 59 -27.46 5.73 0.35
N ALA A 60 -28.42 4.83 0.37
CA ALA A 60 -28.20 3.46 -0.03
C ALA A 60 -27.86 3.38 -1.53
N VAL A 61 -26.97 2.47 -1.88
CA VAL A 61 -26.68 2.08 -3.26
C VAL A 61 -27.89 1.33 -3.80
N HIS A 62 -28.82 2.04 -4.43
CA HIS A 62 -29.97 1.45 -5.09
C HIS A 62 -29.64 1.14 -6.55
N GLN A 63 -29.31 -0.11 -6.85
CA GLN A 63 -29.28 -0.64 -8.22
C GLN A 63 -30.06 -1.96 -8.27
N ALA A 64 -30.69 -2.26 -9.41
CA ALA A 64 -31.57 -3.42 -9.58
C ALA A 64 -30.86 -4.77 -9.36
N ASP A 65 -29.53 -4.81 -9.48
CA ASP A 65 -28.66 -5.98 -9.25
C ASP A 65 -27.76 -5.85 -7.99
N SER A 66 -28.07 -4.94 -7.06
CA SER A 66 -27.26 -4.74 -5.85
C SER A 66 -27.47 -5.80 -4.76
N SER A 67 -28.11 -6.92 -5.07
CA SER A 67 -28.33 -7.99 -4.08
C SER A 67 -27.01 -8.62 -3.67
N GLY A 68 -26.53 -8.28 -2.47
CA GLY A 68 -25.28 -8.80 -1.91
C GLY A 68 -24.15 -7.78 -1.78
N ILE A 69 -24.34 -6.54 -2.26
CA ILE A 69 -23.39 -5.45 -1.97
C ILE A 69 -23.57 -5.01 -0.51
N GLU A 70 -22.47 -4.97 0.25
CA GLU A 70 -22.45 -4.45 1.61
C GLU A 70 -22.65 -2.92 1.58
N ASP A 71 -23.83 -2.47 1.97
CA ASP A 71 -24.25 -1.06 1.92
C ASP A 71 -24.53 -0.50 3.32
N GLU A 72 -23.56 -0.64 4.21
CA GLU A 72 -23.68 -0.15 5.58
C GLU A 72 -23.76 1.39 5.59
N PRO A 73 -24.76 2.01 6.25
CA PRO A 73 -24.93 3.47 6.24
C PRO A 73 -23.82 4.21 6.97
N VAL A 74 -23.02 3.50 7.76
CA VAL A 74 -21.87 4.02 8.50
C VAL A 74 -20.78 2.96 8.51
N GLU A 75 -19.56 3.37 8.17
CA GLU A 75 -18.37 2.56 8.28
C GLU A 75 -17.42 3.22 9.27
N ALA A 76 -16.84 2.45 10.19
CA ALA A 76 -15.74 2.90 11.02
C ALA A 76 -14.50 2.07 10.70
N TRP A 77 -13.39 2.75 10.51
CA TRP A 77 -12.09 2.19 10.16
C TRP A 77 -11.04 2.74 11.09
N THR A 78 -10.22 1.86 11.63
CA THR A 78 -9.08 2.20 12.49
C THR A 78 -7.82 1.60 11.89
N HIS A 79 -6.80 2.42 11.82
CA HIS A 79 -5.47 2.08 11.35
C HIS A 79 -4.45 2.45 12.40
N LEU A 80 -3.56 1.53 12.68
CA LEU A 80 -2.41 1.71 13.53
C LEU A 80 -1.17 1.39 12.70
N SER A 81 -0.32 2.38 12.48
CA SER A 81 0.98 2.20 11.85
C SER A 81 2.08 2.25 12.90
N LEU A 82 3.09 1.42 12.70
CA LEU A 82 4.33 1.39 13.45
C LEU A 82 5.47 1.42 12.45
N ASP A 83 6.27 2.48 12.43
CA ASP A 83 7.51 2.53 11.66
C ASP A 83 8.70 2.73 12.58
N SER A 84 9.76 1.96 12.38
CA SER A 84 11.00 2.04 13.15
C SER A 84 12.20 1.91 12.23
N THR A 85 13.26 2.65 12.54
CA THR A 85 14.57 2.49 11.93
C THR A 85 15.62 2.45 13.04
N THR A 86 16.47 1.43 13.00
CA THR A 86 17.49 1.15 14.01
C THR A 86 18.84 0.98 13.33
N PHE A 87 19.88 1.63 13.88
CA PHE A 87 21.26 1.41 13.46
C PHE A 87 21.81 0.15 14.14
N LEU A 88 22.25 -0.80 13.32
CA LEU A 88 22.91 -2.03 13.79
C LEU A 88 24.39 -1.79 14.05
N ASP A 89 25.00 -0.91 13.25
CA ASP A 89 26.39 -0.47 13.30
C ASP A 89 26.50 0.89 12.58
N ASP A 90 27.71 1.41 12.38
CA ASP A 90 27.98 2.68 11.69
C ASP A 90 27.45 2.72 10.25
N TYR A 91 27.36 1.56 9.60
CA TYR A 91 26.99 1.46 8.18
C TYR A 91 25.70 0.69 7.91
N TRP A 92 25.11 0.04 8.91
CA TRP A 92 23.95 -0.83 8.68
C TRP A 92 22.73 -0.34 9.44
N THR A 93 21.61 -0.25 8.74
CA THR A 93 20.31 0.05 9.34
C THR A 93 19.31 -1.03 9.05
N PHE A 94 18.46 -1.29 10.04
CA PHE A 94 17.30 -2.13 9.94
C PHE A 94 16.04 -1.26 10.04
N GLY A 95 15.13 -1.41 9.08
CA GLY A 95 13.84 -0.73 9.07
C GLY A 95 12.71 -1.73 9.21
N LEU A 96 11.69 -1.39 10.00
CA LEU A 96 10.49 -2.19 10.19
C LEU A 96 9.25 -1.29 10.18
N GLY A 97 8.28 -1.64 9.34
CA GLY A 97 6.98 -0.99 9.20
C GLY A 97 5.88 -2.03 9.30
N VAL A 98 4.96 -1.85 10.24
CA VAL A 98 3.82 -2.74 10.49
C VAL A 98 2.55 -1.92 10.50
N GLU A 99 1.57 -2.37 9.73
CA GLU A 99 0.25 -1.77 9.63
C GLU A 99 -0.79 -2.71 10.23
N ALA A 100 -1.63 -2.21 11.13
CA ALA A 100 -2.75 -2.94 11.68
C ALA A 100 -4.06 -2.20 11.38
N LEU A 101 -5.00 -2.92 10.76
CA LEU A 101 -6.26 -2.42 10.22
C LEU A 101 -7.42 -3.16 10.87
N ALA A 102 -8.41 -2.38 11.31
CA ALA A 102 -9.68 -2.89 11.78
C ALA A 102 -10.81 -2.05 11.18
N SER A 103 -11.75 -2.69 10.50
CA SER A 103 -12.94 -2.04 9.96
C SER A 103 -14.21 -2.72 10.45
N THR A 104 -15.31 -1.96 10.53
CA THR A 104 -16.65 -2.54 10.69
C THR A 104 -17.08 -3.29 9.44
N TYR A 105 -16.53 -2.92 8.28
CA TYR A 105 -16.76 -3.57 7.01
C TYR A 105 -16.10 -4.96 6.97
N ARG A 106 -16.89 -6.02 6.75
CA ARG A 106 -16.45 -7.41 6.93
C ARG A 106 -15.74 -8.01 5.72
N GLY A 107 -15.77 -7.32 4.59
CA GLY A 107 -15.17 -7.80 3.35
C GLY A 107 -13.71 -7.35 3.10
N ALA A 108 -13.21 -6.30 3.76
CA ALA A 108 -11.93 -5.68 3.37
C ALA A 108 -10.71 -6.50 3.78
N GLU A 109 -10.62 -6.89 5.05
CA GLU A 109 -9.44 -7.57 5.58
C GLU A 109 -9.72 -9.03 5.97
N ARG A 110 -8.80 -9.95 5.64
CA ARG A 110 -8.83 -11.35 6.05
C ARG A 110 -7.44 -11.88 6.38
N GLY A 111 -7.28 -12.43 7.58
CA GLY A 111 -6.04 -13.07 8.01
C GLY A 111 -4.95 -12.07 8.43
N ALA A 112 -3.78 -12.61 8.76
CA ALA A 112 -2.61 -11.85 9.17
C ALA A 112 -1.43 -12.16 8.24
N PHE A 113 -0.70 -11.11 7.86
CA PHE A 113 0.47 -11.09 6.99
C PHE A 113 0.24 -11.61 5.57
N SER A 114 0.71 -10.85 4.58
CA SER A 114 0.84 -11.35 3.22
C SER A 114 2.16 -12.11 3.08
N ALA A 115 2.10 -13.29 2.48
CA ALA A 115 3.31 -13.97 2.07
C ALA A 115 3.91 -13.26 0.84
N PRO A 116 5.24 -13.29 0.65
CA PRO A 116 5.85 -12.75 -0.54
C PRO A 116 5.26 -13.37 -1.82
N GLY A 117 4.90 -12.53 -2.79
CA GLY A 117 4.40 -12.96 -4.11
C GLY A 117 2.92 -13.35 -4.13
N VAL A 118 2.13 -12.93 -3.13
CA VAL A 118 0.66 -13.05 -3.19
C VAL A 118 0.13 -12.14 -4.30
N ARG A 119 -0.62 -12.74 -5.23
CA ARG A 119 -1.11 -12.11 -6.47
C ARG A 119 -2.61 -11.84 -6.51
N LYS A 120 -3.37 -12.39 -5.57
CA LYS A 120 -4.81 -12.13 -5.40
C LYS A 120 -5.15 -12.24 -3.92
N GLY A 121 -5.96 -11.33 -3.40
CA GLY A 121 -6.41 -11.43 -2.02
C GLY A 121 -7.08 -10.19 -1.47
N HIS A 122 -7.65 -10.38 -0.28
CA HIS A 122 -8.13 -9.33 0.59
C HIS A 122 -6.96 -8.61 1.28
N GLY A 123 -7.19 -7.42 1.81
CA GLY A 123 -6.27 -6.80 2.75
C GLY A 123 -6.03 -7.71 3.96
N ARG A 124 -4.99 -7.46 4.73
CA ARG A 124 -4.73 -8.19 5.99
C ARG A 124 -5.06 -7.30 7.17
N TYR A 125 -5.50 -7.91 8.27
CA TYR A 125 -5.72 -7.15 9.51
C TYR A 125 -4.41 -6.62 10.08
N VAL A 126 -3.32 -7.34 9.84
CA VAL A 126 -1.97 -6.91 10.17
C VAL A 126 -1.10 -7.28 8.99
N ASP A 127 -0.33 -6.33 8.47
CA ASP A 127 0.64 -6.59 7.42
C ASP A 127 1.93 -5.80 7.61
N LEU A 128 2.94 -6.21 6.87
CA LEU A 128 4.25 -5.58 6.85
C LEU A 128 4.31 -4.56 5.70
N SER A 129 4.38 -3.27 6.02
CA SER A 129 4.60 -2.20 5.04
C SER A 129 6.07 -1.98 4.72
N ARG A 130 6.97 -2.31 5.67
CA ARG A 130 8.40 -2.13 5.49
C ARG A 130 9.20 -3.18 6.25
N MET A 131 10.20 -3.74 5.60
CA MET A 131 11.24 -4.55 6.24
C MET A 131 12.50 -4.42 5.41
N THR A 132 13.44 -3.63 5.88
CA THR A 132 14.62 -3.25 5.10
C THR A 132 15.88 -3.56 5.87
N LEU A 133 16.88 -4.10 5.18
CA LEU A 133 18.27 -4.06 5.61
C LEU A 133 19.01 -3.15 4.64
N SER A 134 19.58 -2.07 5.16
CA SER A 134 20.25 -1.06 4.35
C SER A 134 21.70 -0.89 4.77
N TYR A 135 22.59 -0.82 3.78
CA TYR A 135 23.97 -0.40 3.93
C TYR A 135 24.09 1.07 3.53
N LEU A 136 24.70 1.89 4.39
CA LEU A 136 24.87 3.33 4.26
C LEU A 136 26.35 3.67 4.11
N GLY A 137 26.90 3.53 2.90
CA GLY A 137 28.27 3.94 2.60
C GLY A 137 28.35 5.39 2.10
N ASP A 138 29.54 5.97 2.12
CA ASP A 138 29.76 7.38 1.74
C ASP A 138 29.38 7.70 0.29
N THR A 139 29.57 6.74 -0.63
CA THR A 139 29.33 6.91 -2.08
C THR A 139 28.25 5.98 -2.61
N VAL A 140 27.85 4.98 -1.83
CA VAL A 140 26.90 3.96 -2.24
C VAL A 140 26.03 3.56 -1.06
N GLU A 141 24.73 3.56 -1.29
CA GLU A 141 23.75 2.98 -0.38
C GLU A 141 23.09 1.79 -1.07
N VAL A 142 22.86 0.72 -0.31
CA VAL A 142 22.17 -0.47 -0.81
C VAL A 142 21.04 -0.79 0.16
N LEU A 143 19.83 -1.00 -0.36
CA LEU A 143 18.67 -1.43 0.42
C LEU A 143 18.18 -2.76 -0.16
N ALA A 144 17.99 -3.74 0.72
CA ALA A 144 17.34 -5.00 0.38
C ALA A 144 16.15 -5.23 1.30
N GLY A 145 14.99 -5.53 0.71
CA GLY A 145 13.79 -5.85 1.49
C GLY A 145 12.53 -5.22 0.91
N LYS A 146 11.52 -5.05 1.76
CA LYS A 146 10.24 -4.45 1.40
C LYS A 146 10.21 -2.98 1.81
N ASP A 147 9.98 -2.09 0.86
CA ASP A 147 9.91 -0.63 1.08
C ASP A 147 9.08 0.02 -0.03
N ALA A 148 8.59 1.23 0.21
CA ALA A 148 7.98 2.05 -0.84
C ALA A 148 9.01 2.41 -1.92
N ILE A 149 8.59 2.55 -3.18
CA ILE A 149 9.51 3.02 -4.22
C ILE A 149 9.46 4.55 -4.28
N PRO A 150 10.58 5.26 -4.03
CA PRO A 150 10.60 6.73 -3.98
C PRO A 150 10.62 7.38 -5.38
N ILE A 151 9.90 6.81 -6.35
CA ILE A 151 9.78 7.41 -7.68
C ILE A 151 8.79 8.57 -7.56
N GLY A 152 9.31 9.80 -7.58
CA GLY A 152 8.44 10.97 -7.74
C GLY A 152 7.60 10.83 -9.01
N LEU A 153 6.35 11.29 -8.96
CA LEU A 153 5.48 11.38 -10.12
C LEU A 153 6.24 12.11 -11.24
N ALA A 154 6.56 11.41 -12.33
CA ALA A 154 6.90 12.11 -13.55
C ALA A 154 5.67 12.93 -13.92
N GLU A 155 5.78 14.27 -13.97
CA GLU A 155 4.69 15.18 -14.38
C GLU A 155 4.12 14.83 -15.77
N ILE A 156 4.85 13.99 -16.52
CA ILE A 156 4.42 13.38 -17.77
C ILE A 156 3.43 12.24 -17.50
N TYR A 157 2.22 12.60 -17.06
CA TYR A 157 0.97 11.85 -17.21
C TYR A 157 1.10 10.32 -17.30
N SER A 158 1.58 9.66 -16.24
CA SER A 158 1.26 8.25 -15.99
C SER A 158 0.18 8.22 -14.92
N PRO A 159 -1.09 7.94 -15.26
CA PRO A 159 -2.18 7.91 -14.29
C PRO A 159 -2.12 6.74 -13.30
N THR A 160 -1.00 6.00 -13.26
CA THR A 160 -0.84 4.83 -12.40
C THR A 160 0.62 4.77 -11.95
N ASP A 161 0.84 4.84 -10.64
CA ASP A 161 2.02 4.22 -10.05
C ASP A 161 1.94 2.73 -10.40
N LEU A 162 2.82 2.26 -11.27
CA LEU A 162 2.83 0.89 -11.76
C LEU A 162 3.54 -0.07 -10.81
N TYR A 163 4.22 0.45 -9.80
CA TYR A 163 5.12 -0.33 -8.95
C TYR A 163 4.79 -0.23 -7.45
N GLY A 164 4.00 0.76 -7.03
CA GLY A 164 3.44 0.83 -5.69
C GLY A 164 2.47 -0.33 -5.41
N ALA A 165 2.42 -0.75 -4.14
CA ALA A 165 1.52 -1.80 -3.67
C ALA A 165 0.53 -1.22 -2.65
N GLU A 166 -0.30 -0.28 -3.10
CA GLU A 166 -1.30 0.37 -2.25
C GLU A 166 -2.53 -0.52 -2.03
N ASN A 167 -2.77 -0.88 -0.77
CA ASN A 167 -4.02 -1.50 -0.37
C ASN A 167 -5.18 -0.52 -0.55
N THR A 168 -6.04 -0.82 -1.52
CA THR A 168 -7.21 -0.03 -1.88
C THR A 168 -8.51 -0.73 -1.50
N ALA A 169 -8.46 -1.73 -0.59
CA ALA A 169 -9.66 -2.41 -0.08
C ALA A 169 -10.72 -1.42 0.45
N ASN A 170 -10.26 -0.33 1.09
CA ASN A 170 -11.01 0.91 1.23
C ASN A 170 -10.27 2.05 0.49
N PRO A 171 -10.72 2.46 -0.71
CA PRO A 171 -10.02 3.45 -1.53
C PRO A 171 -10.04 4.86 -0.94
N GLN A 172 -10.85 5.12 0.10
CA GLN A 172 -10.80 6.42 0.81
C GLN A 172 -9.57 6.54 1.70
N GLN A 173 -8.99 5.41 2.10
CA GLN A 173 -7.84 5.32 3.01
C GLN A 173 -6.83 4.30 2.46
N PRO A 174 -6.17 4.60 1.32
CA PRO A 174 -5.15 3.71 0.79
C PRO A 174 -3.97 3.62 1.76
N VAL A 175 -3.40 2.43 1.88
CA VAL A 175 -2.21 2.16 2.69
C VAL A 175 -1.16 1.53 1.78
N ASP A 176 0.02 2.16 1.66
CA ASP A 176 1.12 1.61 0.88
C ASP A 176 1.82 0.51 1.68
N TYR A 177 1.84 -0.71 1.13
CA TYR A 177 2.57 -1.82 1.73
C TYR A 177 4.00 -1.95 1.22
N GLY A 178 4.44 -1.10 0.30
CA GLY A 178 5.74 -1.22 -0.34
C GLY A 178 5.88 -2.53 -1.13
N VAL A 179 7.03 -2.68 -1.76
CA VAL A 179 7.34 -3.85 -2.58
C VAL A 179 8.71 -4.41 -2.26
N TRP A 180 8.87 -5.72 -2.46
CA TRP A 180 10.16 -6.37 -2.35
C TRP A 180 11.09 -5.87 -3.43
N GLN A 181 12.21 -5.28 -3.02
CA GLN A 181 13.15 -4.62 -3.88
C GLN A 181 14.60 -4.83 -3.41
N LEU A 182 15.51 -4.76 -4.37
CA LEU A 182 16.91 -4.47 -4.16
C LEU A 182 17.20 -3.12 -4.82
N ARG A 183 17.52 -2.11 -4.01
CA ARG A 183 17.84 -0.76 -4.45
C ARG A 183 19.30 -0.46 -4.22
N THR A 184 19.90 0.27 -5.14
CA THR A 184 21.25 0.81 -5.01
C THR A 184 21.26 2.27 -5.42
N ASP A 185 21.73 3.13 -4.53
CA ASP A 185 21.88 4.56 -4.76
C ASP A 185 23.39 4.86 -4.83
N LEU A 186 23.87 5.33 -5.98
CA LEU A 186 25.24 5.76 -6.20
C LEU A 186 25.30 7.29 -6.22
N TYR A 187 26.17 7.84 -5.38
CA TYR A 187 26.38 9.29 -5.27
C TYR A 187 27.66 9.70 -6.00
N VAL A 188 27.54 10.60 -6.98
CA VAL A 188 28.66 11.14 -7.75
C VAL A 188 28.60 12.67 -7.66
N GLY A 189 29.38 13.24 -6.75
CA GLY A 189 29.30 14.67 -6.45
C GLY A 189 27.95 15.01 -5.80
N SER A 190 27.15 15.87 -6.43
CA SER A 190 25.79 16.20 -6.00
C SER A 190 24.71 15.37 -6.72
N ASP A 191 25.09 14.55 -7.68
CA ASP A 191 24.17 13.73 -8.46
C ASP A 191 23.93 12.37 -7.80
N ARG A 192 22.71 11.84 -7.97
CA ARG A 192 22.32 10.50 -7.50
C ARG A 192 21.82 9.64 -8.65
N LEU A 193 22.39 8.44 -8.78
CA LEU A 193 21.92 7.39 -9.68
C LEU A 193 21.32 6.25 -8.85
N THR A 194 20.02 6.00 -9.02
CA THR A 194 19.26 4.97 -8.32
C THR A 194 18.93 3.84 -9.27
N GLY A 195 19.37 2.62 -8.96
CA GLY A 195 18.97 1.39 -9.64
C GLY A 195 18.09 0.54 -8.71
N ILE A 196 16.97 0.01 -9.21
CA ILE A 196 16.03 -0.81 -8.44
C ILE A 196 15.72 -2.07 -9.22
N ILE A 197 15.77 -3.21 -8.53
CA ILE A 197 15.37 -4.53 -9.03
C ILE A 197 14.18 -4.99 -8.20
N LEU A 198 13.11 -5.40 -8.86
CA LEU A 198 11.91 -5.94 -8.24
C LEU A 198 11.81 -7.43 -8.59
N PRO A 199 12.31 -8.33 -7.71
CA PRO A 199 12.38 -9.76 -8.00
C PRO A 199 11.06 -10.51 -7.80
N ILE A 200 10.11 -9.90 -7.10
CA ILE A 200 8.83 -10.49 -6.72
C ILE A 200 7.74 -9.53 -7.12
N GLU A 201 6.79 -10.01 -7.93
CA GLU A 201 5.58 -9.28 -8.25
C GLU A 201 4.47 -9.64 -7.25
N GLU A 202 3.94 -8.63 -6.59
CA GLU A 202 2.83 -8.73 -5.64
C GLU A 202 1.65 -7.92 -6.17
N SER A 203 0.43 -8.40 -5.94
CA SER A 203 -0.75 -7.58 -6.19
C SER A 203 -1.07 -6.77 -4.96
N ALA A 204 -1.35 -5.48 -5.14
CA ALA A 204 -1.95 -4.70 -4.08
C ALA A 204 -3.38 -5.22 -3.78
N PRO A 205 -3.79 -5.35 -2.50
CA PRO A 205 -5.15 -5.75 -2.18
C PRO A 205 -6.17 -4.74 -2.70
N GLY A 206 -7.24 -5.24 -3.32
CA GLY A 206 -8.35 -4.43 -3.82
C GLY A 206 -9.63 -4.64 -3.02
N PRO A 207 -10.69 -3.88 -3.34
CA PRO A 207 -12.01 -4.09 -2.75
C PRO A 207 -12.52 -5.51 -2.97
N ALA A 208 -13.09 -6.12 -1.93
CA ALA A 208 -13.75 -7.42 -2.07
C ALA A 208 -14.92 -7.38 -3.06
N GLU A 209 -15.27 -8.54 -3.61
CA GLU A 209 -16.35 -8.72 -4.61
C GLU A 209 -17.69 -8.11 -4.18
N HIS A 210 -18.01 -8.16 -2.89
CA HIS A 210 -19.25 -7.63 -2.32
C HIS A 210 -19.09 -6.26 -1.65
N SER A 211 -17.95 -5.60 -1.87
CA SER A 211 -17.70 -4.26 -1.37
C SER A 211 -18.56 -3.23 -2.08
N ARG A 212 -19.01 -2.19 -1.37
CA ARG A 212 -19.56 -0.99 -2.02
C ARG A 212 -18.60 -0.30 -2.98
N TRP A 213 -17.30 -0.52 -2.80
CA TRP A 213 -16.25 0.00 -3.67
C TRP A 213 -16.06 -0.85 -4.93
N ASN A 214 -16.63 -2.05 -4.94
CA ASN A 214 -16.66 -2.91 -6.11
C ASN A 214 -18.04 -2.79 -6.77
N GLY A 215 -18.07 -2.46 -8.06
CA GLY A 215 -19.33 -2.38 -8.79
C GLY A 215 -19.96 -3.77 -8.95
N PRO A 216 -21.25 -3.87 -9.33
CA PRO A 216 -21.83 -5.14 -9.71
C PRO A 216 -20.97 -5.80 -10.80
N ASN A 217 -20.57 -7.06 -10.58
CA ASN A 217 -19.68 -7.87 -11.42
C ASN A 217 -18.17 -7.62 -11.32
N GLY A 218 -17.64 -7.05 -10.22
CA GLY A 218 -16.19 -7.01 -10.00
C GLY A 218 -15.45 -5.93 -10.82
N SER A 219 -16.16 -5.21 -11.68
CA SER A 219 -15.71 -3.99 -12.34
C SER A 219 -16.42 -2.83 -11.67
N GLY A 220 -15.68 -1.91 -11.06
CA GLY A 220 -16.23 -0.65 -10.53
C GLY A 220 -16.96 0.15 -11.61
N GLY A 221 -18.24 -0.17 -11.87
CA GLY A 221 -19.19 0.55 -12.72
C GLY A 221 -18.75 0.85 -14.16
N SER A 222 -17.57 0.40 -14.59
CA SER A 222 -17.04 0.74 -15.88
C SER A 222 -17.57 -0.31 -16.87
N ASP A 223 -18.61 0.10 -17.60
CA ASP A 223 -19.02 -0.54 -18.86
C ASP A 223 -17.86 -0.63 -19.87
N PHE A 224 -16.62 -0.28 -19.52
CA PHE A 224 -15.44 -0.31 -20.37
C PHE A 224 -15.18 -1.69 -20.99
N ALA A 225 -15.37 -2.77 -20.23
CA ALA A 225 -15.28 -4.14 -20.75
C ALA A 225 -16.56 -4.60 -21.47
N ASN A 226 -17.68 -3.92 -21.24
CA ASN A 226 -18.95 -4.09 -21.97
C ASN A 226 -19.09 -3.12 -23.16
N LEU A 227 -18.09 -2.27 -23.42
CA LEU A 227 -18.11 -1.39 -24.58
C LEU A 227 -18.06 -2.30 -25.79
N ASN A 228 -19.11 -2.22 -26.62
CA ASN A 228 -19.09 -2.75 -27.96
C ASN A 228 -18.08 -1.93 -28.76
N ILE A 229 -16.78 -2.23 -28.59
CA ILE A 229 -15.68 -1.51 -29.23
C ILE A 229 -15.90 -1.67 -30.73
N THR A 230 -16.20 -0.56 -31.39
CA THR A 230 -16.50 -0.54 -32.82
C THR A 230 -15.28 -1.04 -33.58
N GLY A 231 -15.34 -2.27 -34.10
CA GLY A 231 -14.22 -2.94 -34.76
C GLY A 231 -13.89 -4.34 -34.24
N LEU A 232 -14.42 -4.76 -33.09
CA LEU A 232 -14.33 -6.16 -32.65
C LEU A 232 -15.42 -7.03 -33.35
N PRO A 233 -15.09 -8.25 -33.78
CA PRO A 233 -16.07 -9.21 -34.30
C PRO A 233 -17.23 -9.42 -33.31
N LEU A 234 -18.46 -9.52 -33.84
CA LEU A 234 -19.64 -9.84 -33.04
C LEU A 234 -19.41 -11.14 -32.25
N GLY A 235 -19.58 -11.07 -30.93
CA GLY A 235 -19.42 -12.22 -30.02
C GLY A 235 -18.08 -12.30 -29.28
N ILE A 236 -17.19 -11.30 -29.41
CA ILE A 236 -15.98 -11.19 -28.59
C ILE A 236 -16.20 -10.15 -27.49
N SER A 237 -16.26 -10.61 -26.24
CA SER A 237 -16.20 -9.74 -25.06
C SER A 237 -14.74 -9.62 -24.61
N PRO A 238 -14.16 -8.41 -24.51
CA PRO A 238 -12.83 -8.25 -23.96
C PRO A 238 -12.84 -8.63 -22.47
N GLU A 239 -11.97 -9.56 -22.09
CA GLU A 239 -11.71 -9.93 -20.70
C GLU A 239 -10.41 -9.26 -20.24
N ILE A 240 -10.43 -8.64 -19.07
CA ILE A 240 -9.22 -8.17 -18.41
C ILE A 240 -8.62 -9.37 -17.69
N VAL A 241 -7.44 -9.79 -18.12
CA VAL A 241 -6.69 -10.88 -17.49
C VAL A 241 -5.49 -10.29 -16.78
N ASP A 242 -5.38 -10.53 -15.48
CA ASP A 242 -4.17 -10.21 -14.72
C ASP A 242 -3.06 -11.18 -15.13
N ASP A 243 -1.98 -10.67 -15.71
CA ASP A 243 -0.80 -11.46 -16.09
C ASP A 243 0.38 -11.05 -15.20
N TYR A 244 0.69 -11.90 -14.22
CA TYR A 244 1.78 -11.67 -13.27
C TYR A 244 3.04 -12.41 -13.70
N ARG A 245 4.17 -11.72 -13.70
CA ARG A 245 5.49 -12.30 -13.97
C ARG A 245 5.89 -13.27 -12.87
N ASP A 246 6.56 -14.35 -13.26
CA ASP A 246 7.20 -15.24 -12.29
C ASP A 246 8.45 -14.60 -11.67
N SER A 247 8.95 -15.19 -10.60
CA SER A 247 10.12 -14.70 -9.88
C SER A 247 11.45 -15.13 -10.53
N THR A 248 11.43 -15.60 -11.79
CA THR A 248 12.67 -15.96 -12.49
C THR A 248 13.47 -14.70 -12.83
N PRO A 249 14.82 -14.71 -12.72
CA PRO A 249 15.63 -13.52 -12.98
C PRO A 249 15.44 -12.89 -14.36
N SER A 250 15.03 -13.67 -15.37
CA SER A 250 14.72 -13.15 -16.71
C SER A 250 13.48 -12.27 -16.77
N ASN A 251 12.60 -12.37 -15.77
CA ASN A 251 11.30 -11.70 -15.72
C ASN A 251 11.21 -10.61 -14.64
N TRP A 252 12.31 -10.32 -13.93
CA TRP A 252 12.36 -9.25 -12.94
C TRP A 252 12.12 -7.89 -13.57
N SER A 253 11.53 -6.97 -12.79
CA SER A 253 11.37 -5.57 -13.21
C SER A 253 12.58 -4.77 -12.76
N TYR A 254 12.99 -3.81 -13.60
CA TYR A 254 14.16 -2.97 -13.37
C TYR A 254 13.77 -1.50 -13.53
N LEU A 255 14.21 -0.67 -12.60
CA LEU A 255 14.08 0.78 -12.70
C LEU A 255 15.45 1.42 -12.60
N LEU A 256 15.64 2.47 -13.39
CA LEU A 256 16.80 3.33 -13.30
C LEU A 256 16.31 4.78 -13.23
N GLN A 257 16.74 5.50 -12.19
CA GLN A 257 16.45 6.90 -11.99
C GLN A 257 17.76 7.66 -11.85
N TYR A 258 17.86 8.77 -12.56
CA TYR A 258 18.92 9.75 -12.36
C TYR A 258 18.32 11.03 -11.81
N LYS A 259 18.91 11.56 -10.73
CA LYS A 259 18.54 12.84 -10.14
C LYS A 259 19.80 13.69 -10.03
N GLY A 260 19.91 14.67 -10.93
CA GLY A 260 20.95 15.71 -10.85
C GLY A 260 20.41 16.97 -10.18
N THR A 261 21.35 17.78 -9.66
CA THR A 261 21.08 19.15 -9.20
C THR A 261 21.20 20.17 -10.32
#